data_AF-A0A3B4AWZ6-F1
#
_entry.id   AF-A0A3B4AWZ6-F1
#
_cell.length_a   1.000
_cell.length_b   1.000
_cell.length_c   1.000
_cell.angle_alpha   90.00
_cell.angle_beta   90.00
_cell.angle_gamma   90.00
#
_symmetry.space_group_name_H-M   'P 1'
#
loop_
_entity.id
_entity.type
_entity.pdbx_description
1 polymer ?
#
loop_
_entity_poly.entity_id
_entity_poly.type
_entity_poly.pdbx_seq_one_letter_code
_entity_poly.pdbx_strand_id
1 'polypeptide(L)'
;MSSSDPLRLSDLGAEVLGVETLLDLLLCFCSECSQTPLRREKHVQDFLESVRPFTERVRELRLHRDDFEILKVIGRGAFGEVSPAPGFIQV
;
A
#
# COMPACT_ATOMS: atom_id res chain seq x y z
N MET A 1 35.06 17.33 -21.92
CA MET A 1 33.78 16.71 -22.34
C MET A 1 33.01 16.38 -21.08
N SER A 2 31.97 17.16 -20.84
CA SER A 2 31.03 17.06 -19.72
C SER A 2 30.24 15.74 -19.79
N SER A 3 30.11 15.02 -18.67
CA SER A 3 28.99 14.09 -18.44
C SER A 3 28.92 13.73 -16.96
N SER A 4 28.82 14.75 -16.10
CA SER A 4 28.33 14.58 -14.73
C SER A 4 27.00 15.31 -14.65
N ASP A 5 25.97 14.74 -15.29
CA ASP A 5 24.60 15.21 -15.08
C ASP A 5 24.19 14.80 -13.64
N PRO A 6 23.89 15.76 -12.75
CA PRO A 6 23.33 15.42 -11.45
C PRO A 6 21.93 14.88 -11.69
N LEU A 7 21.66 13.67 -11.18
CA LEU A 7 20.33 13.06 -11.12
C LEU A 7 19.32 14.14 -10.72
N ARG A 8 18.46 14.52 -11.66
CA ARG A 8 17.53 15.62 -11.47
C ARG A 8 16.55 15.21 -10.38
N LEU A 9 16.56 15.92 -9.26
CA LEU A 9 15.62 15.77 -8.14
C LEU A 9 14.13 15.79 -8.59
N SER A 10 13.85 16.28 -9.80
CA SER A 10 12.53 16.26 -10.43
C SER A 10 12.06 14.88 -10.93
N ASP A 11 12.96 13.91 -11.13
CA ASP A 11 12.60 12.56 -11.63
C ASP A 11 12.11 11.64 -10.50
N LEU A 12 12.66 11.80 -9.29
CA LEU A 12 12.29 11.01 -8.12
C LEU A 12 10.86 11.31 -7.64
N GLY A 13 10.35 12.52 -7.88
CA GLY A 13 8.99 12.92 -7.48
C GLY A 13 7.90 12.52 -8.48
N ALA A 14 8.25 12.32 -9.75
CA ALA A 14 7.29 11.97 -10.80
C ALA A 14 6.96 10.47 -10.78
N GLU A 15 7.93 9.62 -10.43
CA GLU A 15 7.73 8.16 -10.33
C GLU A 15 6.97 7.74 -9.05
N VAL A 16 6.96 8.60 -8.01
CA VAL A 16 6.24 8.36 -6.75
C VAL A 16 4.72 8.49 -6.90
N LEU A 17 4.21 9.12 -7.95
CA LEU A 17 2.76 9.29 -8.17
C LEU A 17 2.19 8.25 -9.14
N GLY A 18 2.54 6.98 -8.91
CA GLY A 18 1.91 5.86 -9.59
C GLY A 18 0.47 5.63 -9.14
N VAL A 19 -0.30 4.90 -9.96
CA VAL A 19 -1.68 4.49 -9.60
C VAL A 19 -1.70 3.74 -8.27
N GLU A 20 -0.71 2.88 -8.02
CA GLU A 20 -0.58 2.15 -6.75
C GLU A 20 -0.46 3.08 -5.55
N THR A 21 0.36 4.12 -5.64
CA THR A 21 0.52 5.08 -4.56
C THR A 21 -0.77 5.87 -4.31
N LEU A 22 -1.52 6.22 -5.36
CA LEU A 22 -2.82 6.87 -5.21
C LEU A 22 -3.83 5.94 -4.51
N LEU A 23 -3.84 4.66 -4.86
CA LEU A 23 -4.69 3.67 -4.21
C LEU A 23 -4.31 3.49 -2.73
N ASP A 24 -3.01 3.42 -2.42
CA ASP A 24 -2.53 3.33 -1.04
C ASP A 24 -2.92 4.56 -0.21
N LEU A 25 -2.75 5.77 -0.77
CA LEU A 25 -3.16 7.00 -0.12
C LEU A 25 -4.68 7.05 0.12
N LEU A 26 -5.48 6.62 -0.86
CA LEU A 26 -6.93 6.56 -0.71
C LEU A 26 -7.34 5.56 0.39
N LEU A 27 -6.78 4.35 0.37
CA LEU A 27 -7.08 3.32 1.37
C LEU A 27 -6.67 3.76 2.78
N CYS A 28 -5.51 4.42 2.91
CA CYS A 28 -5.01 4.99 4.15
C CYS A 28 -5.97 6.07 4.66
N PHE A 29 -6.29 7.06 3.82
CA PHE A 29 -7.23 8.14 4.16
C PHE A 29 -8.59 7.60 4.62
N CYS A 30 -9.17 6.66 3.87
CA CYS A 30 -10.46 6.07 4.23
C CYS A 30 -10.40 5.32 5.56
N SER A 31 -9.29 4.65 5.88
CA SER A 31 -9.09 3.97 7.16
C SER A 31 -9.03 4.97 8.33
N GLU A 32 -8.19 5.99 8.21
CA GLU A 32 -7.98 7.01 9.26
C GLU A 32 -9.27 7.83 9.50
N CYS A 33 -9.94 8.27 8.44
CA CYS A 33 -11.20 9.03 8.57
C CYS A 33 -12.33 8.19 9.16
N SER A 34 -12.32 6.86 8.97
CA SER A 34 -13.33 5.97 9.56
C SER A 34 -13.15 5.76 11.07
N GLN A 35 -11.92 5.89 11.57
CA GLN A 35 -11.55 5.64 12.98
C GLN A 35 -11.47 6.93 13.83
N THR A 36 -11.53 8.10 13.19
CA THR A 36 -11.42 9.40 13.86
C THR A 36 -12.79 10.09 14.04
N PRO A 37 -12.89 11.11 14.89
CA PRO A 37 -14.10 11.94 15.02
C PRO A 37 -14.55 12.59 13.70
N LEU A 38 -13.62 12.72 12.73
CA LEU A 38 -13.90 13.24 11.38
C LEU A 38 -14.99 12.47 10.65
N ARG A 39 -15.23 11.19 10.97
CA ARG A 39 -16.34 10.42 10.39
C ARG A 39 -17.73 11.05 10.60
N ARG A 40 -17.87 11.95 11.59
CA ARG A 40 -19.13 12.65 11.89
C ARG A 40 -19.34 13.90 11.03
N GLU A 41 -18.28 14.39 10.39
CA GLU A 41 -18.40 15.50 9.45
C GLU A 41 -19.15 15.03 8.21
N LYS A 42 -20.24 15.72 7.87
CA LYS A 42 -21.14 15.32 6.80
C LYS A 42 -20.38 15.05 5.49
N HIS A 43 -19.49 15.95 5.11
CA HIS A 43 -18.71 15.81 3.88
C HIS A 43 -17.78 14.60 3.89
N VAL A 44 -17.21 14.26 5.05
CA VAL A 44 -16.37 13.07 5.20
C VAL A 44 -17.22 11.82 5.15
N GLN A 45 -18.38 11.82 5.82
CA GLN A 45 -19.31 10.69 5.79
C GLN A 45 -19.81 10.42 4.37
N ASP A 46 -20.30 11.45 3.67
CA ASP A 46 -20.78 11.35 2.29
C ASP A 46 -19.69 10.81 1.36
N PHE A 47 -18.44 11.28 1.52
CA PHE A 47 -17.30 10.79 0.76
C PHE A 47 -17.00 9.31 1.07
N LEU A 48 -16.88 8.94 2.35
CA LEU A 48 -16.60 7.57 2.78
C LEU A 48 -17.67 6.59 2.29
N GLU A 49 -18.95 6.98 2.33
CA GLU A 49 -20.04 6.17 1.80
C GLU A 49 -19.96 6.02 0.29
N SER A 50 -19.67 7.11 -0.44
CA SER A 50 -19.56 7.08 -1.91
C SER A 50 -18.40 6.21 -2.42
N VAL A 51 -17.28 6.21 -1.70
CA VAL A 51 -16.03 5.54 -2.14
C VAL A 51 -15.90 4.12 -1.58
N ARG A 52 -16.71 3.75 -0.59
CA ARG A 52 -16.73 2.42 0.04
C ARG A 52 -16.66 1.27 -0.96
N PRO A 53 -17.59 1.12 -1.93
CA PRO A 53 -17.58 -0.04 -2.83
C PRO A 53 -16.30 -0.13 -3.67
N PHE A 54 -15.71 1.01 -4.02
CA PHE A 54 -14.44 1.05 -4.73
C PHE A 54 -13.29 0.59 -3.83
N THR A 55 -13.19 1.12 -2.61
CA THR A 55 -12.12 0.74 -1.68
C THR A 55 -12.21 -0.73 -1.23
N GLU A 56 -13.42 -1.28 -1.07
CA GLU A 56 -13.63 -2.71 -0.80
C GLU A 56 -13.11 -3.55 -1.96
N ARG A 57 -13.44 -3.17 -3.21
CA ARG A 57 -12.96 -3.88 -4.39
C ARG A 57 -11.44 -3.81 -4.55
N VAL A 58 -10.84 -2.66 -4.28
CA VAL A 58 -9.38 -2.50 -4.32
C VAL A 58 -8.72 -3.38 -3.25
N ARG A 59 -9.29 -3.47 -2.04
CA ARG A 59 -8.78 -4.37 -1.00
C ARG A 59 -8.82 -5.81 -1.50
N GLU A 60 -9.96 -6.31 -1.94
CA GLU A 60 -10.12 -7.70 -2.45
C GLU A 60 -9.13 -8.08 -3.56
N LEU A 61 -8.79 -7.13 -4.44
CA LEU A 61 -7.89 -7.38 -5.57
C LEU A 61 -6.41 -7.27 -5.22
N ARG A 62 -6.06 -6.64 -4.09
CA ARG A 62 -4.67 -6.57 -3.62
C ARG A 62 -4.25 -7.91 -3.04
N LEU A 63 -2.95 -8.21 -3.19
CA LEU A 63 -2.34 -9.36 -2.54
C LEU A 63 -2.53 -9.27 -1.03
N HIS A 64 -3.17 -10.27 -0.47
CA HIS A 64 -3.31 -10.47 0.96
C HIS A 64 -2.30 -11.49 1.46
N ARG A 65 -1.97 -11.39 2.75
CA ARG A 65 -1.19 -12.42 3.44
C ARG A 65 -1.82 -13.80 3.30
N ASP A 66 -3.14 -13.86 3.33
CA ASP A 66 -3.90 -15.12 3.31
C ASP A 66 -3.93 -15.76 1.91
N ASP A 67 -3.46 -15.05 0.87
CA ASP A 67 -3.20 -15.63 -0.45
C ASP A 67 -1.93 -16.51 -0.45
N PHE A 68 -1.15 -16.49 0.65
CA PHE A 68 0.09 -17.24 0.79
C PHE A 68 0.01 -18.25 1.93
N GLU A 69 0.38 -19.50 1.64
CA GLU A 69 0.61 -20.52 2.66
C GLU A 69 1.97 -20.29 3.33
N ILE A 70 1.98 -20.12 4.65
CA ILE A 70 3.23 -20.01 5.42
C ILE A 70 3.77 -21.42 5.68
N LEU A 71 4.77 -21.80 4.87
CA LEU A 71 5.41 -23.12 5.01
C LEU A 71 6.33 -23.18 6.23
N LYS A 72 7.25 -22.22 6.35
CA LYS A 72 8.21 -22.14 7.45
C LYS A 72 8.76 -20.73 7.60
N VAL A 73 9.10 -20.37 8.83
CA VAL A 73 9.86 -19.15 9.12
C VAL A 73 11.34 -19.43 8.91
N ILE A 74 12.00 -18.60 8.09
CA ILE A 74 13.43 -18.73 7.77
C ILE A 74 14.31 -17.69 8.48
N GLY A 75 13.70 -16.67 9.08
CA GLY A 75 14.41 -15.64 9.84
C GLY A 75 13.48 -14.83 10.74
N ARG A 76 14.04 -14.25 11.81
CA ARG A 76 13.33 -13.36 12.75
C ARG A 76 14.20 -12.15 13.04
N GLY A 77 13.61 -10.97 13.07
CA GLY A 77 14.28 -9.70 13.37
C GLY A 77 13.43 -8.80 14.27
N ALA A 78 13.92 -7.58 14.50
CA ALA A 78 13.26 -6.61 15.39
C ALA A 78 11.85 -6.18 14.91
N PHE A 79 11.58 -6.30 13.61
CA PHE A 79 10.35 -5.81 12.99
C PHE A 79 9.49 -6.92 12.38
N GLY A 80 9.81 -8.19 12.63
CA GLY A 80 8.98 -9.30 12.17
C GLY A 80 9.73 -10.56 11.79
N GLU A 81 9.01 -11.44 11.11
CA GLU A 81 9.44 -12.76 10.68
C GLU A 81 9.54 -12.80 9.16
N VAL A 82 10.52 -13.54 8.64
CA VAL A 82 10.69 -13.76 7.20
C VAL A 82 10.26 -15.18 6.89
N SER A 83 9.32 -15.31 5.96
CA SER A 83 8.87 -16.60 5.42
C SER A 83 8.98 -16.55 3.89
N PRO A 84 9.40 -17.64 3.23
CA PRO A 84 9.48 -17.70 1.78
C PRO A 84 8.08 -17.80 1.17
N ALA A 85 7.85 -17.09 0.07
CA ALA A 85 6.65 -17.26 -0.75
C ALA A 85 6.74 -18.58 -1.55
N PRO A 86 5.60 -19.26 -1.80
CA PRO A 86 5.56 -20.43 -2.67
C PRO A 86 6.22 -20.13 -4.03
N GLY A 87 7.11 -21.01 -4.49
CA GLY A 87 7.84 -20.87 -5.76
C GLY A 87 9.20 -20.16 -5.70
N PHE A 88 9.57 -19.55 -4.57
CA PHE A 88 10.86 -18.85 -4.40
C PHE A 88 11.91 -19.64 -3.59
N ILE A 89 11.62 -20.89 -3.23
CA ILE A 89 12.59 -21.79 -2.58
C ILE A 89 13.37 -22.51 -3.67
N GLN A 90 14.54 -21.99 -4.05
CA GLN A 90 15.56 -22.79 -4.73
C GLN A 90 16.41 -23.49 -3.67
N VAL A 91 16.42 -24.83 -3.73
CA VAL A 91 17.32 -25.67 -2.93
C VAL A 91 18.71 -25.61 -3.52
#